data_AF-A0A355UB80-F1
#
_entry.id   AF-A0A355UB80-F1
#
_cell.length_a   1.000
_cell.length_b   1.000
_cell.length_c   1.000
_cell.angle_alpha   90.00
_cell.angle_beta   90.00
_cell.angle_gamma   90.00
#
_symmetry.space_group_name_H-M   'P 1'
#
loop_
_entity.id
_entity.type
_entity.pdbx_description
1 polymer ?
#
loop_
_entity_poly.entity_id
_entity_poly.type
_entity_poly.pdbx_seq_one_letter_code
_entity_poly.pdbx_strand_id
1 'polypeptide(L)'
;MKKYSIIIALIAATSSIYAQNPSDQFWHLAPNSSKINSGVGLEEAIAMMKDKKPITIVVAVADAGVDVYHPDLKNRLWTNKGEIADNGIDDDGNGYKDDVYGWNFIGGTIEDNLEVTREYRRLKTIYEGNTEAQEKTPTDYARYLAIKKDFLENSVNATLYFEAYEGLKLGMDFLADTYGEDMTIAELKAHQSKSKFEESAKQVLLSNSKKRPLNFKAMREGLNEGYEHFKQQAKYNYNVDFDPRPENVGDDYADVTNRIYGNDSVYYGEHSSHGTHVAGIIAADASNDFGAQGICQSCEIMSIRNVPDGDERDKDVANGIRYAVDNGAKIVNMSFGKGYAYNVDVVKKAIKYAESKGVLLVHAAGNSNQNNDITDNFPKNFDASNNWIEVG
;
A
#
# COMPACT_ATOMS: atom_id res chain seq x y z
N MET A 1 -37.84 -9.51 -25.53
CA MET A 1 -36.41 -9.15 -25.49
C MET A 1 -36.25 -7.85 -24.71
N LYS A 2 -35.99 -7.94 -23.40
CA LYS A 2 -35.76 -6.77 -22.54
C LYS A 2 -34.35 -6.28 -22.81
N LYS A 3 -34.22 -5.08 -23.38
CA LYS A 3 -32.93 -4.38 -23.52
C LYS A 3 -32.48 -3.97 -22.12
N TYR A 4 -31.48 -4.65 -21.58
CA TYR A 4 -30.76 -4.19 -20.40
C TYR A 4 -29.90 -3.00 -20.84
N SER A 5 -30.38 -1.79 -20.56
CA SER A 5 -29.54 -0.59 -20.62
C SER A 5 -28.58 -0.65 -19.43
N ILE A 6 -27.38 -1.18 -19.65
CA ILE A 6 -26.28 -1.07 -18.67
C ILE A 6 -25.84 0.38 -18.70
N ILE A 7 -26.36 1.18 -17.75
CA ILE A 7 -25.80 2.49 -17.45
C ILE A 7 -24.51 2.19 -16.68
N ILE A 8 -23.38 2.17 -17.41
CA ILE A 8 -22.07 2.25 -16.78
C ILE A 8 -21.97 3.67 -16.22
N ALA A 9 -22.28 3.80 -14.94
CA ALA A 9 -21.89 4.99 -14.18
C ALA A 9 -20.37 4.92 -14.02
N LEU A 10 -19.64 5.28 -15.08
CA LEU A 10 -18.28 5.79 -14.96
C LEU A 10 -18.42 7.08 -14.15
N ILE A 11 -18.44 6.92 -12.83
CA ILE A 11 -18.12 8.01 -11.94
C ILE A 11 -16.67 8.29 -12.28
N ALA A 12 -16.47 9.18 -13.25
CA ALA A 12 -15.35 10.08 -13.23
C ALA A 12 -15.50 10.85 -11.91
N ALA A 13 -15.14 10.20 -10.81
CA ALA A 13 -14.52 10.87 -9.70
C ALA A 13 -13.18 11.34 -10.26
N THR A 14 -13.24 12.32 -11.16
CA THR A 14 -12.39 13.47 -10.94
C THR A 14 -12.85 13.94 -9.57
N SER A 15 -12.23 13.39 -8.52
CA SER A 15 -11.83 14.20 -7.39
C SER A 15 -11.33 15.45 -8.08
N SER A 16 -12.17 16.49 -8.10
CA SER A 16 -11.63 17.81 -8.21
C SER A 16 -10.71 17.81 -7.01
N ILE A 17 -9.42 17.54 -7.26
CA ILE A 17 -8.35 18.05 -6.45
C ILE A 17 -8.56 19.56 -6.62
N TYR A 18 -9.54 20.12 -5.91
CA TYR A 18 -9.19 21.19 -5.02
C TYR A 18 -8.09 20.55 -4.20
N ALA A 19 -6.87 20.70 -4.70
CA ALA A 19 -5.76 20.90 -3.81
C ALA A 19 -6.32 22.02 -2.94
N GLN A 20 -6.79 21.64 -1.75
CA GLN A 20 -6.55 22.50 -0.63
C GLN A 20 -5.03 22.64 -0.72
N ASN A 21 -4.57 23.68 -1.39
CA ASN A 21 -3.26 24.22 -1.13
C ASN A 21 -3.51 24.82 0.25
N PRO A 22 -3.23 24.10 1.35
CA PRO A 22 -3.19 24.80 2.61
C PRO A 22 -2.24 25.96 2.35
N SER A 23 -2.70 27.18 2.60
CA SER A 23 -1.85 28.37 2.46
C SER A 23 -0.63 28.30 3.39
N ASP A 24 -0.61 27.31 4.28
CA ASP A 24 0.43 26.95 5.23
C ASP A 24 0.91 25.51 4.95
N GLN A 25 2.14 25.35 4.48
CA GLN A 25 2.74 24.06 4.17
C GLN A 25 2.90 23.15 5.41
N PHE A 26 2.89 23.71 6.63
CA PHE A 26 3.12 22.98 7.87
C PHE A 26 1.91 22.96 8.82
N TRP A 27 0.70 23.14 8.28
CA TRP A 27 -0.54 23.12 9.08
C TRP A 27 -0.68 21.88 9.97
N HIS A 28 -0.16 20.73 9.54
CA HIS A 28 -0.23 19.46 10.25
C HIS A 28 0.67 19.43 11.50
N LEU A 29 1.67 20.32 11.59
CA LEU A 29 2.54 20.49 12.77
C LEU A 29 1.99 21.52 13.76
N ALA A 30 1.02 22.34 13.33
CA ALA A 30 0.43 23.41 14.11
C ALA A 30 -0.30 22.89 15.38
N PRO A 31 -0.70 23.78 16.31
CA PRO A 31 -1.42 23.38 17.52
C PRO A 31 -2.71 22.61 17.23
N ASN A 32 -3.03 21.65 18.10
CA ASN A 32 -4.31 20.97 18.06
C ASN A 32 -5.46 21.98 18.29
N SER A 33 -6.45 22.03 17.40
CA SER A 33 -7.61 22.91 17.49
C SER A 33 -8.89 22.23 17.00
N SER A 34 -10.06 22.74 17.40
CA SER A 34 -11.35 22.26 16.90
C SER A 34 -11.68 22.69 15.46
N LYS A 35 -10.71 23.25 14.72
CA LYS A 35 -10.88 23.70 13.33
C LYS A 35 -10.55 22.57 12.35
N ILE A 36 -10.98 22.75 11.10
CA ILE A 36 -10.83 21.78 9.99
C ILE A 36 -9.37 21.40 9.68
N ASN A 37 -8.37 22.15 10.16
CA ASN A 37 -6.93 21.83 10.04
C ASN A 37 -6.30 21.80 11.43
N SER A 38 -6.60 20.75 12.20
CA SER A 38 -5.96 20.52 13.50
C SER A 38 -4.60 19.85 13.28
N GLY A 39 -3.54 20.45 13.81
CA GLY A 39 -2.20 19.84 13.75
C GLY A 39 -1.88 19.05 15.03
N VAL A 40 -0.72 18.39 15.02
CA VAL A 40 -0.27 17.53 16.13
C VAL A 40 0.26 18.30 17.35
N GLY A 41 0.42 19.62 17.25
CA GLY A 41 1.00 20.46 18.31
C GLY A 41 2.47 20.14 18.56
N LEU A 42 3.28 20.14 17.50
CA LEU A 42 4.69 19.72 17.58
C LEU A 42 5.50 20.65 18.50
N GLU A 43 5.30 21.97 18.39
CA GLU A 43 6.03 22.94 19.22
C GLU A 43 5.72 22.76 20.72
N GLU A 44 4.46 22.50 21.07
CA GLU A 44 4.06 22.22 22.44
C GLU A 44 4.71 20.93 22.96
N ALA A 45 4.73 19.88 22.14
CA ALA A 45 5.38 18.61 22.50
C ALA A 45 6.89 18.80 22.73
N ILE A 46 7.57 19.56 21.87
CA ILE A 46 9.00 19.90 22.04
C ILE A 46 9.22 20.71 23.32
N ALA A 47 8.34 21.67 23.61
CA ALA A 47 8.43 22.49 24.82
C ALA A 47 8.28 21.67 26.11
N MET A 48 7.43 20.63 26.12
CA MET A 48 7.30 19.68 27.23
C MET A 48 8.57 18.87 27.49
N MET A 49 9.41 18.71 26.45
CA MET A 49 10.61 17.88 26.48
C MET A 49 11.91 18.67 26.60
N LYS A 50 11.87 20.00 26.74
CA LYS A 50 13.04 20.90 26.72
C LYS A 50 14.16 20.54 27.71
N ASP A 51 13.82 19.93 28.85
CA ASP A 51 14.78 19.55 29.90
C ASP A 51 15.25 18.09 29.77
N LYS A 52 14.77 17.37 28.75
CA LYS A 52 15.16 16.00 28.44
C LYS A 52 16.31 16.02 27.43
N LYS A 53 17.26 15.12 27.60
CA LYS A 53 18.32 14.90 26.62
C LYS A 53 17.80 13.94 25.54
N PRO A 54 17.86 14.31 24.24
CA PRO A 54 17.54 13.39 23.17
C PRO A 54 18.45 12.16 23.23
N ILE A 55 17.86 11.00 22.99
CA ILE A 55 18.58 9.77 22.70
C ILE A 55 18.21 9.33 21.29
N THR A 56 19.14 8.69 20.60
CA THR A 56 18.85 8.15 19.27
C THR A 56 17.89 6.98 19.39
N ILE A 57 16.79 7.03 18.65
CA ILE A 57 15.78 5.98 18.60
C ILE A 57 15.70 5.44 17.18
N VAL A 58 15.90 4.13 17.03
CA VAL A 58 15.69 3.47 15.74
C VAL A 58 14.20 3.15 15.59
N VAL A 59 13.62 3.66 14.51
CA VAL A 59 12.23 3.41 14.09
C VAL A 59 12.27 2.59 12.81
N ALA A 60 11.76 1.37 12.87
CA ALA A 60 11.58 0.54 11.70
C ALA A 60 10.31 0.95 10.96
N VAL A 61 10.42 1.23 9.66
CA VAL A 61 9.30 1.50 8.76
C VAL A 61 9.05 0.23 7.96
N ALA A 62 8.04 -0.55 8.38
CA ALA A 62 7.58 -1.73 7.66
C ALA A 62 6.55 -1.31 6.62
N ASP A 63 6.96 -1.35 5.35
CA ASP A 63 6.24 -0.74 4.23
C ASP A 63 6.71 -1.32 2.87
N ALA A 64 6.53 -0.59 1.77
CA ALA A 64 6.98 -0.94 0.42
C ALA A 64 8.47 -0.61 0.15
N GLY A 65 9.22 -0.29 1.20
CA GLY A 65 10.61 0.18 1.14
C GLY A 65 10.73 1.69 1.35
N VAL A 66 11.97 2.18 1.42
CA VAL A 66 12.28 3.60 1.65
C VAL A 66 13.37 4.03 0.66
N ASP A 67 13.25 5.22 0.09
CA ASP A 67 14.32 5.86 -0.66
C ASP A 67 15.48 6.24 0.27
N VAL A 68 16.43 5.31 0.38
CA VAL A 68 17.67 5.48 1.15
C VAL A 68 18.65 6.48 0.53
N TYR A 69 18.35 7.01 -0.66
CA TYR A 69 19.14 8.04 -1.33
C TYR A 69 18.49 9.42 -1.24
N HIS A 70 17.29 9.53 -0.67
CA HIS A 70 16.55 10.78 -0.59
C HIS A 70 17.35 11.83 0.20
N PRO A 71 17.59 13.04 -0.36
CA PRO A 71 18.48 14.02 0.24
C PRO A 71 18.04 14.50 1.64
N ASP A 72 16.74 14.45 1.90
CA ASP A 72 16.13 14.83 3.18
C ASP A 72 16.12 13.71 4.23
N LEU A 73 16.38 12.45 3.82
CA LEU A 73 16.39 11.28 4.71
C LEU A 73 17.78 10.69 4.93
N LYS A 74 18.74 10.89 4.02
CA LYS A 74 20.06 10.22 4.05
C LYS A 74 20.83 10.38 5.39
N ASN A 75 20.64 11.50 6.09
CA ASN A 75 21.27 11.77 7.39
C ASN A 75 20.48 11.19 8.59
N ARG A 76 19.39 10.50 8.30
CA ARG A 76 18.35 10.05 9.22
C ARG A 76 18.10 8.55 9.06
N LEU A 77 18.89 7.86 8.25
CA LEU A 77 18.80 6.41 8.09
C LEU A 77 19.57 5.72 9.21
N TRP A 78 18.97 4.65 9.73
CA TRP A 78 19.71 3.66 10.50
C TRP A 78 20.70 2.97 9.58
N THR A 79 21.91 2.71 10.09
CA THR A 79 22.93 1.95 9.35
C THR A 79 23.37 0.78 10.21
N ASN A 80 23.32 -0.44 9.67
CA ASN A 80 23.89 -1.60 10.33
C ASN A 80 25.42 -1.41 10.37
N LYS A 81 25.96 -1.17 11.58
CA LYS A 81 27.40 -0.98 11.79
C LYS A 81 28.18 -2.30 11.77
N GLY A 82 27.48 -3.43 11.78
CA GLY A 82 28.04 -4.76 11.65
C GLY A 82 28.41 -5.12 10.20
N GLU A 83 27.76 -4.47 9.22
CA GLU A 83 27.91 -4.78 7.80
C GLU A 83 28.95 -3.90 7.10
N ILE A 84 29.63 -4.49 6.10
CA ILE A 84 30.40 -3.77 5.09
C ILE A 84 29.60 -3.77 3.79
N ALA A 85 29.09 -2.60 3.41
CA ALA A 85 28.25 -2.45 2.22
C ALA A 85 28.86 -3.07 0.95
N ASP A 86 27.99 -3.75 0.18
CA ASP A 86 28.24 -4.31 -1.15
C ASP A 86 29.36 -5.37 -1.22
N ASN A 87 29.68 -6.06 -0.12
CA ASN A 87 30.72 -7.09 -0.12
C ASN A 87 30.18 -8.50 -0.39
N GLY A 88 28.86 -8.70 -0.32
CA GLY A 88 28.24 -10.00 -0.56
C GLY A 88 28.37 -10.97 0.61
N ILE A 89 28.60 -10.49 1.82
CA ILE A 89 28.86 -11.26 3.04
C ILE A 89 27.89 -10.79 4.14
N ASP A 90 27.49 -11.71 5.00
CA ASP A 90 26.81 -11.42 6.26
C ASP A 90 27.92 -11.24 7.31
N ASP A 91 28.38 -10.00 7.48
CA ASP A 91 29.56 -9.69 8.29
C ASP A 91 29.28 -9.76 9.79
N ASP A 92 28.05 -9.46 10.21
CA ASP A 92 27.62 -9.50 11.61
C ASP A 92 27.05 -10.86 12.03
N GLY A 93 26.77 -11.75 11.08
CA GLY A 93 26.29 -13.11 11.30
C GLY A 93 24.82 -13.17 11.72
N ASN A 94 24.03 -12.14 11.42
CA ASN A 94 22.61 -12.05 11.76
C ASN A 94 21.70 -12.83 10.78
N GLY A 95 22.27 -13.32 9.67
CA GLY A 95 21.60 -14.08 8.62
C GLY A 95 21.17 -13.23 7.40
N TYR A 96 21.35 -11.92 7.43
CA TYR A 96 20.87 -10.95 6.45
C TYR A 96 22.06 -10.24 5.80
N LYS A 97 22.62 -10.89 4.80
CA LYS A 97 23.79 -10.44 4.03
C LYS A 97 23.59 -9.03 3.44
N ASP A 98 24.52 -8.11 3.73
CA ASP A 98 24.53 -6.71 3.26
C ASP A 98 23.31 -5.88 3.70
N ASP A 99 22.70 -6.14 4.87
CA ASP A 99 21.49 -5.43 5.36
C ASP A 99 21.76 -4.00 5.91
N VAL A 100 22.50 -3.20 5.15
CA VAL A 100 23.07 -1.90 5.55
C VAL A 100 22.03 -0.91 6.07
N TYR A 101 20.85 -0.81 5.44
CA TYR A 101 19.80 0.15 5.80
C TYR A 101 18.50 -0.52 6.27
N GLY A 102 18.51 -1.85 6.36
CA GLY A 102 17.35 -2.68 6.63
C GLY A 102 17.24 -3.85 5.67
N TRP A 103 16.03 -4.43 5.56
CA TRP A 103 15.84 -5.70 4.84
C TRP A 103 14.55 -5.76 4.01
N ASN A 104 14.61 -6.51 2.90
CA ASN A 104 13.49 -6.73 2.00
C ASN A 104 13.05 -8.21 1.99
N PHE A 105 11.89 -8.47 2.59
CA PHE A 105 11.29 -9.80 2.70
C PHE A 105 10.50 -10.24 1.46
N ILE A 106 10.19 -9.33 0.54
CA ILE A 106 9.39 -9.65 -0.66
C ILE A 106 10.23 -9.71 -1.93
N GLY A 107 11.56 -9.67 -1.80
CA GLY A 107 12.50 -9.83 -2.91
C GLY A 107 12.18 -8.89 -4.09
N GLY A 108 12.19 -9.41 -5.32
CA GLY A 108 11.86 -8.63 -6.52
C GLY A 108 10.37 -8.36 -6.76
N THR A 109 9.48 -8.76 -5.84
CA THR A 109 8.03 -8.66 -6.04
C THR A 109 7.59 -7.20 -6.02
N ILE A 110 6.94 -6.74 -7.09
CA ILE A 110 6.25 -5.44 -7.13
C ILE A 110 4.76 -5.69 -6.95
N GLU A 111 4.10 -6.31 -7.93
CA GLU A 111 2.68 -6.66 -7.88
C GLU A 111 2.46 -7.97 -7.14
N ASP A 112 1.42 -8.06 -6.29
CA ASP A 112 0.96 -9.31 -5.68
C ASP A 112 -0.58 -9.36 -5.62
N ASN A 113 -1.12 -10.50 -5.22
CA ASN A 113 -2.52 -10.69 -4.90
C ASN A 113 -2.91 -9.94 -3.61
N LEU A 114 -4.20 -9.67 -3.47
CA LEU A 114 -4.80 -9.46 -2.14
C LEU A 114 -4.94 -10.80 -1.41
N GLU A 115 -5.01 -10.79 -0.08
CA GLU A 115 -5.13 -12.00 0.73
C GLU A 115 -6.43 -12.75 0.43
N VAL A 116 -7.52 -12.03 0.12
CA VAL A 116 -8.80 -12.64 -0.30
C VAL A 116 -8.64 -13.54 -1.53
N THR A 117 -7.78 -13.14 -2.47
CA THR A 117 -7.49 -13.92 -3.70
C THR A 117 -6.64 -15.15 -3.38
N ARG A 118 -5.62 -15.00 -2.52
CA ARG A 118 -4.77 -16.12 -2.08
C ARG A 118 -5.58 -17.16 -1.30
N GLU A 119 -6.43 -16.71 -0.38
CA GLU A 119 -7.31 -17.58 0.38
C GLU A 119 -8.39 -18.22 -0.48
N TYR A 120 -8.99 -17.48 -1.44
CA TYR A 120 -9.91 -18.08 -2.40
C TYR A 120 -9.24 -19.19 -3.22
N ARG A 121 -8.05 -18.93 -3.77
CA ARG A 121 -7.27 -19.92 -4.53
C ARG A 121 -7.02 -21.19 -3.70
N ARG A 122 -6.58 -21.04 -2.45
CA ARG A 122 -6.28 -22.16 -1.54
C ARG A 122 -7.52 -22.93 -1.09
N LEU A 123 -8.58 -22.22 -0.71
CA LEU A 123 -9.79 -22.86 -0.16
C LEU A 123 -10.67 -23.49 -1.24
N LYS A 124 -10.65 -22.92 -2.45
CA LYS A 124 -11.34 -23.51 -3.62
C LYS A 124 -10.88 -24.93 -3.89
N THR A 125 -9.59 -25.24 -3.79
CA THR A 125 -9.07 -26.60 -4.02
C THR A 125 -9.49 -27.60 -2.96
N ILE A 126 -9.88 -27.12 -1.77
CA ILE A 126 -10.31 -27.96 -0.64
C ILE A 126 -11.82 -28.23 -0.72
N TYR A 127 -12.61 -27.18 -0.97
CA TYR A 127 -14.07 -27.23 -0.78
C TYR A 127 -14.88 -27.30 -2.07
N GLU A 128 -14.40 -26.80 -3.21
CA GLU A 128 -15.20 -26.76 -4.42
C GLU A 128 -15.47 -28.19 -4.93
N GLY A 129 -16.76 -28.59 -4.96
CA GLY A 129 -17.16 -29.93 -5.39
C GLY A 129 -16.85 -31.07 -4.41
N ASN A 130 -16.35 -30.76 -3.20
CA ASN A 130 -15.96 -31.77 -2.20
C ASN A 130 -16.89 -31.73 -0.96
N THR A 131 -18.02 -32.43 -1.03
CA THR A 131 -19.02 -32.48 0.05
C THR A 131 -18.48 -33.03 1.36
N GLU A 132 -17.57 -34.01 1.31
CA GLU A 132 -16.97 -34.60 2.52
C GLU A 132 -16.15 -33.56 3.30
N ALA A 133 -15.35 -32.74 2.63
CA ALA A 133 -14.61 -31.65 3.28
C ALA A 133 -15.55 -30.58 3.86
N GLN A 134 -16.62 -30.23 3.13
CA GLN A 134 -17.63 -29.27 3.57
C GLN A 134 -18.31 -29.72 4.87
N GLU A 135 -18.63 -31.02 4.98
CA GLU A 135 -19.29 -31.60 6.16
C GLU A 135 -18.32 -31.77 7.35
N LYS A 136 -17.05 -32.13 7.11
CA LYS A 136 -16.05 -32.32 8.17
C LYS A 136 -15.63 -31.02 8.85
N THR A 137 -15.57 -29.91 8.10
CA THR A 137 -15.11 -28.61 8.61
C THR A 137 -16.11 -27.51 8.25
N PRO A 138 -17.30 -27.49 8.86
CA PRO A 138 -18.39 -26.58 8.48
C PRO A 138 -18.07 -25.11 8.74
N THR A 139 -17.28 -24.80 9.78
CA THR A 139 -16.86 -23.43 10.09
C THR A 139 -15.89 -22.88 9.04
N ASP A 140 -14.89 -23.67 8.66
CA ASP A 140 -13.93 -23.28 7.61
C ASP A 140 -14.60 -23.21 6.23
N TYR A 141 -15.58 -24.08 5.97
CA TYR A 141 -16.39 -23.98 4.77
C TYR A 141 -17.26 -22.71 4.74
N ALA A 142 -17.87 -22.32 5.87
CA ALA A 142 -18.61 -21.06 5.95
C ALA A 142 -17.69 -19.85 5.69
N ARG A 143 -16.45 -19.88 6.21
CA ARG A 143 -15.42 -18.88 5.90
C ARG A 143 -15.07 -18.87 4.41
N TYR A 144 -14.89 -20.04 3.79
CA TYR A 144 -14.69 -20.15 2.34
C TYR A 144 -15.84 -19.51 1.55
N LEU A 145 -17.11 -19.73 1.94
CA LEU A 145 -18.25 -19.13 1.24
C LEU A 145 -18.24 -17.60 1.31
N ALA A 146 -17.85 -17.02 2.45
CA ALA A 146 -17.68 -15.57 2.59
C ALA A 146 -16.57 -15.04 1.67
N ILE A 147 -15.40 -15.67 1.69
CA ILE A 147 -14.26 -15.33 0.84
C ILE A 147 -14.60 -15.47 -0.64
N LYS A 148 -15.27 -16.56 -1.03
CA LYS A 148 -15.72 -16.82 -2.41
C LYS A 148 -16.65 -15.71 -2.89
N LYS A 149 -17.60 -15.29 -2.05
CA LYS A 149 -18.52 -14.21 -2.41
C LYS A 149 -17.74 -12.91 -2.64
N ASP A 150 -16.91 -12.52 -1.68
CA ASP A 150 -16.14 -11.27 -1.72
C ASP A 150 -15.16 -11.22 -2.90
N PHE A 151 -14.42 -12.32 -3.12
CA PHE A 151 -13.54 -12.47 -4.28
C PHE A 151 -14.30 -12.35 -5.60
N LEU A 152 -15.41 -13.09 -5.77
CA LEU A 152 -16.15 -13.10 -7.03
C LEU A 152 -16.80 -11.74 -7.33
N GLU A 153 -17.35 -11.06 -6.32
CA GLU A 153 -17.94 -9.73 -6.49
C GLU A 153 -16.87 -8.71 -6.91
N ASN A 154 -15.73 -8.67 -6.23
CA ASN A 154 -14.68 -7.70 -6.53
C ASN A 154 -13.87 -8.02 -7.79
N SER A 155 -13.57 -9.29 -8.08
CA SER A 155 -12.85 -9.69 -9.31
C SER A 155 -13.62 -9.35 -10.58
N VAL A 156 -14.94 -9.57 -10.58
CA VAL A 156 -15.82 -9.19 -11.69
C VAL A 156 -15.86 -7.67 -11.85
N ASN A 157 -15.98 -6.91 -10.75
CA ASN A 157 -15.97 -5.45 -10.79
C ASN A 157 -14.63 -4.90 -11.30
N ALA A 158 -13.51 -5.41 -10.78
CA ALA A 158 -12.17 -5.02 -11.22
C ALA A 158 -11.99 -5.24 -12.72
N THR A 159 -12.37 -6.42 -13.23
CA THR A 159 -12.30 -6.74 -14.66
C THR A 159 -13.19 -5.80 -15.49
N LEU A 160 -14.44 -5.59 -15.07
CA LEU A 160 -15.37 -4.71 -15.77
C LEU A 160 -14.88 -3.26 -15.84
N TYR A 161 -14.35 -2.72 -14.73
CA TYR A 161 -13.82 -1.36 -14.69
C TYR A 161 -12.54 -1.25 -15.51
N PHE A 162 -11.63 -2.23 -15.43
CA PHE A 162 -10.43 -2.25 -16.25
C PHE A 162 -10.76 -2.22 -17.75
N GLU A 163 -11.66 -3.11 -18.22
CA GLU A 163 -12.08 -3.14 -19.62
C GLU A 163 -12.76 -1.83 -20.06
N ALA A 164 -13.53 -1.20 -19.16
CA ALA A 164 -14.16 0.09 -19.44
C ALA A 164 -13.13 1.22 -19.57
N TYR A 165 -12.15 1.30 -18.66
CA TYR A 165 -11.07 2.30 -18.72
C TYR A 165 -10.14 2.05 -19.90
N GLU A 166 -9.78 0.80 -20.19
CA GLU A 166 -8.97 0.42 -21.35
C GLU A 166 -9.66 0.82 -22.65
N GLY A 167 -10.95 0.50 -22.79
CA GLY A 167 -11.73 0.88 -23.97
C GLY A 167 -11.90 2.39 -24.12
N LEU A 168 -12.07 3.11 -23.00
CA LEU A 168 -12.15 4.57 -23.02
C LEU A 168 -10.81 5.22 -23.40
N LYS A 169 -9.70 4.75 -22.82
CA LYS A 169 -8.36 5.22 -23.13
C LYS A 169 -8.03 4.98 -24.60
N LEU A 170 -8.30 3.78 -25.12
CA LEU A 170 -8.10 3.45 -26.54
C LEU A 170 -8.93 4.34 -27.46
N GLY A 171 -10.18 4.60 -27.09
CA GLY A 171 -11.04 5.54 -27.83
C GLY A 171 -10.49 6.97 -27.84
N MET A 172 -9.96 7.44 -26.71
CA MET A 172 -9.31 8.75 -26.63
C MET A 172 -7.97 8.80 -27.38
N ASP A 173 -7.23 7.70 -27.45
CA ASP A 173 -6.01 7.58 -28.26
C ASP A 173 -6.35 7.73 -29.76
N PHE A 174 -7.37 7.03 -30.26
CA PHE A 174 -7.82 7.20 -31.66
C PHE A 174 -8.31 8.62 -32.00
N LEU A 175 -8.97 9.26 -31.05
CA LEU A 175 -9.40 10.65 -31.17
C LEU A 175 -8.20 11.61 -31.21
N ALA A 176 -7.19 11.39 -30.35
CA ALA A 176 -5.96 12.17 -30.35
C ALA A 176 -5.15 11.97 -31.64
N ASP A 177 -5.07 10.74 -32.16
CA ASP A 177 -4.42 10.45 -33.45
C ASP A 177 -5.06 11.21 -34.62
N THR A 178 -6.38 11.47 -34.53
CA THR A 178 -7.13 12.14 -35.60
C THR A 178 -7.04 13.67 -35.51
N TYR A 179 -7.10 14.24 -34.30
CA TYR A 179 -7.29 15.69 -34.09
C TYR A 179 -6.21 16.37 -33.25
N GLY A 180 -5.30 15.59 -32.64
CA GLY A 180 -4.33 16.08 -31.65
C GLY A 180 -4.93 16.31 -30.26
N GLU A 181 -4.09 16.80 -29.34
CA GLU A 181 -4.43 17.04 -27.93
C GLU A 181 -5.33 18.27 -27.70
N ASP A 182 -5.39 19.18 -28.67
CA ASP A 182 -6.16 20.44 -28.62
C ASP A 182 -7.55 20.33 -29.28
N MET A 183 -8.10 19.11 -29.35
CA MET A 183 -9.42 18.85 -29.95
C MET A 183 -10.50 19.82 -29.43
N THR A 184 -11.24 20.39 -30.37
CA THR A 184 -12.38 21.27 -30.08
C THR A 184 -13.70 20.50 -29.94
N ILE A 185 -14.65 21.11 -29.23
CA ILE A 185 -16.01 20.56 -29.11
C ILE A 185 -16.74 20.47 -30.47
N ALA A 186 -16.37 21.31 -31.44
CA ALA A 186 -16.95 21.28 -32.78
C ALA A 186 -16.47 20.05 -33.56
N GLU A 187 -15.16 19.76 -33.51
CA GLU A 187 -14.56 18.55 -34.07
C GLU A 187 -15.13 17.29 -33.41
N LEU A 188 -15.21 17.27 -32.08
CA LEU A 188 -15.79 16.16 -31.32
C LEU A 188 -17.24 15.87 -31.75
N LYS A 189 -18.06 16.91 -31.94
CA LYS A 189 -19.45 16.75 -32.40
C LYS A 189 -19.53 16.21 -33.83
N ALA A 190 -18.69 16.74 -34.73
CA ALA A 190 -18.65 16.37 -36.14
C ALA A 190 -18.00 15.00 -36.40
N HIS A 191 -17.18 14.51 -35.47
CA HIS A 191 -16.47 13.24 -35.58
C HIS A 191 -17.43 12.07 -35.84
N GLN A 192 -17.09 11.20 -36.79
CA GLN A 192 -17.82 9.96 -37.06
C GLN A 192 -16.99 8.79 -36.53
N SER A 193 -17.42 8.21 -35.41
CA SER A 193 -16.74 7.13 -34.72
C SER A 193 -16.57 5.91 -35.63
N LYS A 194 -15.34 5.41 -35.78
CA LYS A 194 -15.03 4.22 -36.59
C LYS A 194 -15.05 2.93 -35.78
N SER A 195 -15.08 3.05 -34.45
CA SER A 195 -15.05 1.94 -33.51
C SER A 195 -16.01 2.18 -32.35
N LYS A 196 -16.37 1.11 -31.64
CA LYS A 196 -17.12 1.20 -30.37
C LYS A 196 -16.36 2.00 -29.30
N PHE A 197 -15.03 2.01 -29.38
CA PHE A 197 -14.16 2.71 -28.43
C PHE A 197 -14.18 4.23 -28.68
N GLU A 198 -14.05 4.66 -29.94
CA GLU A 198 -14.24 6.07 -30.33
C GLU A 198 -15.64 6.56 -29.95
N GLU A 199 -16.67 5.74 -30.17
CA GLU A 199 -18.05 6.13 -29.81
C GLU A 199 -18.19 6.31 -28.29
N SER A 200 -17.70 5.36 -27.48
CA SER A 200 -17.70 5.49 -26.03
C SER A 200 -16.94 6.73 -25.55
N ALA A 201 -15.73 6.96 -26.07
CA ALA A 201 -14.93 8.14 -25.73
C ALA A 201 -15.64 9.44 -26.11
N LYS A 202 -16.21 9.50 -27.32
CA LYS A 202 -17.01 10.64 -27.79
C LYS A 202 -18.18 10.92 -26.85
N GLN A 203 -18.93 9.90 -26.44
CA GLN A 203 -20.07 10.09 -25.52
C GLN A 203 -19.63 10.60 -24.14
N VAL A 204 -18.54 10.07 -23.59
CA VAL A 204 -17.98 10.53 -22.30
C VAL A 204 -17.54 11.99 -22.40
N LEU A 205 -16.78 12.35 -23.44
CA LEU A 205 -16.30 13.72 -23.66
C LEU A 205 -17.46 14.70 -23.88
N LEU A 206 -18.48 14.33 -24.67
CA LEU A 206 -19.67 15.15 -24.88
C LEU A 206 -20.48 15.32 -23.59
N SER A 207 -20.60 14.26 -22.78
CA SER A 207 -21.29 14.31 -21.49
C SER A 207 -20.58 15.24 -20.50
N ASN A 208 -19.25 15.13 -20.40
CA ASN A 208 -18.42 16.00 -19.56
C ASN A 208 -18.50 17.47 -20.01
N SER A 209 -18.48 17.70 -21.34
CA SER A 209 -18.56 19.03 -21.96
C SER A 209 -19.88 19.77 -21.71
N LYS A 210 -20.93 19.08 -21.22
CA LYS A 210 -22.18 19.74 -20.78
C LYS A 210 -22.01 20.49 -19.46
N LYS A 211 -21.04 20.09 -18.63
CA LYS A 211 -20.82 20.64 -17.28
C LYS A 211 -19.68 21.65 -17.23
N ARG A 212 -18.71 21.55 -18.14
CA ARG A 212 -17.49 22.38 -18.19
C ARG A 212 -16.94 22.46 -19.61
N PRO A 213 -16.10 23.45 -19.95
CA PRO A 213 -15.40 23.49 -21.23
C PRO A 213 -14.60 22.20 -21.46
N LEU A 214 -14.54 21.76 -22.73
CA LEU A 214 -13.73 20.60 -23.10
C LEU A 214 -12.25 20.92 -22.84
N ASN A 215 -11.59 20.07 -22.06
CA ASN A 215 -10.15 20.03 -21.92
C ASN A 215 -9.70 18.60 -22.21
N PHE A 216 -9.49 18.31 -23.49
CA PHE A 216 -9.25 16.95 -23.96
C PHE A 216 -7.96 16.36 -23.40
N LYS A 217 -6.86 17.12 -23.47
CA LYS A 217 -5.57 16.75 -22.87
C LYS A 217 -5.69 16.38 -21.38
N ALA A 218 -6.25 17.28 -20.56
CA ALA A 218 -6.36 17.02 -19.12
C ALA A 218 -7.27 15.82 -18.81
N MET A 219 -8.31 15.59 -19.63
CA MET A 219 -9.15 14.40 -19.49
C MET A 219 -8.40 13.11 -19.85
N ARG A 220 -7.58 13.11 -20.91
CA ARG A 220 -6.72 11.98 -21.28
C ARG A 220 -5.71 11.66 -20.18
N GLU A 221 -4.99 12.68 -19.72
CA GLU A 221 -3.99 12.54 -18.65
C GLU A 221 -4.64 12.03 -17.35
N GLY A 222 -5.80 12.57 -16.98
CA GLY A 222 -6.53 12.15 -15.78
C GLY A 222 -7.13 10.74 -15.83
N LEU A 223 -7.18 10.09 -17.00
CA LEU A 223 -7.62 8.69 -17.09
C LEU A 223 -6.53 7.69 -16.70
N ASN A 224 -5.25 8.08 -16.77
CA ASN A 224 -4.14 7.15 -16.60
C ASN A 224 -4.11 6.55 -15.20
N GLU A 225 -4.36 7.36 -14.17
CA GLU A 225 -4.42 6.90 -12.78
C GLU A 225 -5.52 5.85 -12.58
N GLY A 226 -6.73 6.11 -13.08
CA GLY A 226 -7.83 5.14 -13.02
C GLY A 226 -7.54 3.88 -13.83
N TYR A 227 -6.92 4.00 -15.01
CA TYR A 227 -6.52 2.87 -15.84
C TYR A 227 -5.52 1.97 -15.11
N GLU A 228 -4.42 2.54 -14.60
CA GLU A 228 -3.41 1.76 -13.88
C GLU A 228 -3.97 1.15 -12.59
N HIS A 229 -4.82 1.88 -11.86
CA HIS A 229 -5.49 1.36 -10.66
C HIS A 229 -6.35 0.11 -10.97
N PHE A 230 -7.25 0.18 -11.95
CA PHE A 230 -8.10 -0.97 -12.28
C PHE A 230 -7.33 -2.08 -13.01
N LYS A 231 -6.28 -1.74 -13.76
CA LYS A 231 -5.35 -2.71 -14.33
C LYS A 231 -4.67 -3.50 -13.22
N GLN A 232 -4.16 -2.83 -12.18
CA GLN A 232 -3.54 -3.46 -11.03
C GLN A 232 -4.50 -4.46 -10.39
N GLN A 233 -5.74 -4.03 -10.17
CA GLN A 233 -6.76 -4.87 -9.56
C GLN A 233 -7.09 -6.11 -10.40
N ALA A 234 -7.36 -5.92 -11.68
CA ALA A 234 -7.83 -6.99 -12.57
C ALA A 234 -6.71 -7.96 -12.97
N LYS A 235 -5.49 -7.46 -13.23
CA LYS A 235 -4.37 -8.27 -13.72
C LYS A 235 -3.61 -8.98 -12.62
N TYR A 236 -3.59 -8.42 -11.41
CA TYR A 236 -2.75 -8.92 -10.32
C TYR A 236 -3.53 -9.17 -9.04
N ASN A 237 -4.17 -8.15 -8.44
CA ASN A 237 -4.74 -8.29 -7.10
C ASN A 237 -5.84 -9.36 -6.99
N TYR A 238 -6.74 -9.42 -7.98
CA TYR A 238 -7.86 -10.36 -8.06
C TYR A 238 -7.63 -11.49 -9.10
N ASN A 239 -6.39 -11.65 -9.58
CA ASN A 239 -6.06 -12.70 -10.54
C ASN A 239 -5.53 -13.96 -9.83
N VAL A 240 -6.35 -15.01 -9.80
CA VAL A 240 -5.98 -16.30 -9.17
C VAL A 240 -4.83 -17.02 -9.86
N ASP A 241 -4.61 -16.76 -11.14
CA ASP A 241 -3.56 -17.40 -11.94
C ASP A 241 -2.22 -16.66 -11.80
N PHE A 242 -2.20 -15.52 -11.12
CA PHE A 242 -0.99 -14.76 -10.82
C PHE A 242 -0.45 -15.11 -9.42
N ASP A 243 0.81 -15.54 -9.34
CA ASP A 243 1.55 -15.68 -8.09
C ASP A 243 3.03 -15.32 -8.33
N PRO A 244 3.49 -14.13 -7.89
CA PRO A 244 4.84 -13.66 -8.16
C PRO A 244 5.88 -14.30 -7.23
N ARG A 245 5.45 -14.85 -6.09
CA ARG A 245 6.35 -15.18 -4.98
C ARG A 245 7.42 -16.23 -5.31
N PRO A 246 7.08 -17.36 -5.99
CA PRO A 246 8.07 -18.41 -6.25
C PRO A 246 9.28 -17.95 -7.06
N GLU A 247 9.10 -16.97 -7.93
CA GLU A 247 10.16 -16.46 -8.80
C GLU A 247 10.96 -15.32 -8.16
N ASN A 248 10.38 -14.60 -7.19
CA ASN A 248 10.92 -13.32 -6.74
C ASN A 248 11.46 -13.31 -5.31
N VAL A 249 11.04 -14.21 -4.42
CA VAL A 249 11.38 -14.14 -2.97
C VAL A 249 12.46 -15.15 -2.56
N GLY A 250 12.49 -16.32 -3.18
CA GLY A 250 13.45 -17.38 -2.85
C GLY A 250 13.15 -18.11 -1.54
N ASP A 251 11.89 -18.19 -1.12
CA ASP A 251 11.46 -18.90 0.08
C ASP A 251 10.43 -20.01 -0.19
N ASP A 252 10.21 -20.86 0.81
CA ASP A 252 8.99 -21.66 0.92
C ASP A 252 8.01 -20.93 1.84
N TYR A 253 6.92 -20.39 1.28
CA TYR A 253 5.92 -19.66 2.06
C TYR A 253 5.17 -20.55 3.06
N ALA A 254 5.07 -21.86 2.77
CA ALA A 254 4.43 -22.82 3.68
C ALA A 254 5.28 -23.08 4.92
N ASP A 255 6.61 -22.97 4.81
CA ASP A 255 7.51 -22.99 5.96
C ASP A 255 7.50 -21.63 6.67
N VAL A 256 6.57 -21.51 7.63
CA VAL A 256 6.43 -20.33 8.50
C VAL A 256 7.55 -20.22 9.56
N THR A 257 8.43 -21.22 9.66
CA THR A 257 9.56 -21.20 10.61
C THR A 257 10.81 -20.61 9.99
N ASN A 258 10.94 -20.65 8.66
CA ASN A 258 12.02 -19.97 7.96
C ASN A 258 11.92 -18.45 8.13
N ARG A 259 13.03 -17.86 8.58
CA ARG A 259 13.19 -16.41 8.80
C ARG A 259 14.15 -15.76 7.82
N ILE A 260 15.00 -16.55 7.16
CA ILE A 260 16.13 -16.06 6.37
C ILE A 260 15.82 -16.28 4.88
N TYR A 261 15.43 -15.20 4.22
CA TYR A 261 15.10 -15.09 2.79
C TYR A 261 14.97 -13.62 2.41
N GLY A 262 14.79 -13.32 1.12
CA GLY A 262 14.73 -11.95 0.63
C GLY A 262 16.10 -11.42 0.25
N ASN A 263 16.27 -10.09 0.30
CA ASN A 263 17.52 -9.41 -0.06
C ASN A 263 17.68 -8.05 0.64
N ASP A 264 18.81 -7.41 0.36
CA ASP A 264 19.28 -6.11 0.87
C ASP A 264 18.68 -4.90 0.13
N SER A 265 18.02 -5.10 -1.02
CA SER A 265 17.44 -4.00 -1.79
C SER A 265 16.16 -3.49 -1.15
N VAL A 266 16.23 -2.35 -0.46
CA VAL A 266 15.09 -1.72 0.24
C VAL A 266 14.44 -0.55 -0.52
N TYR A 267 14.93 -0.21 -1.71
CA TYR A 267 14.40 0.88 -2.55
C TYR A 267 14.05 0.40 -3.96
N TYR A 268 12.81 0.64 -4.40
CA TYR A 268 12.28 0.25 -5.71
C TYR A 268 11.65 1.42 -6.47
N GLY A 269 12.24 2.62 -6.37
CA GLY A 269 11.75 3.80 -7.09
C GLY A 269 10.39 4.27 -6.57
N GLU A 270 9.48 4.58 -7.49
CA GLU A 270 8.11 5.03 -7.18
C GLU A 270 7.31 4.02 -6.34
N HIS A 271 7.63 2.72 -6.44
CA HIS A 271 6.98 1.70 -5.60
C HIS A 271 7.37 1.79 -4.12
N SER A 272 8.41 2.55 -3.77
CA SER A 272 8.78 2.86 -2.38
C SER A 272 8.30 4.25 -1.92
N SER A 273 7.48 4.94 -2.72
CA SER A 273 7.01 6.30 -2.41
C SER A 273 6.21 6.35 -1.11
N HIS A 274 5.37 5.35 -0.82
CA HIS A 274 4.56 5.28 0.40
C HIS A 274 5.44 5.20 1.65
N GLY A 275 6.36 4.22 1.72
CA GLY A 275 7.28 4.09 2.85
C GLY A 275 8.25 5.27 2.99
N THR A 276 8.68 5.88 1.87
CA THR A 276 9.48 7.12 1.89
C THR A 276 8.71 8.29 2.48
N HIS A 277 7.43 8.44 2.12
CA HIS A 277 6.55 9.46 2.68
C HIS A 277 6.34 9.27 4.19
N VAL A 278 6.09 8.03 4.64
CA VAL A 278 5.99 7.66 6.05
C VAL A 278 7.29 7.96 6.81
N ALA A 279 8.45 7.55 6.27
CA ALA A 279 9.76 7.85 6.85
C ALA A 279 10.01 9.36 6.97
N GLY A 280 9.59 10.14 5.97
CA GLY A 280 9.65 11.61 5.96
C GLY A 280 8.89 12.24 7.13
N ILE A 281 7.64 11.81 7.36
CA ILE A 281 6.83 12.28 8.50
C ILE A 281 7.56 12.01 9.83
N ILE A 282 8.19 10.85 9.95
CA ILE A 282 8.89 10.45 11.18
C ILE A 282 10.16 11.27 11.38
N ALA A 283 11.04 11.36 10.38
CA ALA A 283 12.42 11.79 10.61
C ALA A 283 13.05 12.65 9.50
N ALA A 284 12.31 13.19 8.53
CA ALA A 284 12.88 14.15 7.57
C ALA A 284 13.70 15.25 8.28
N ASP A 285 14.84 15.61 7.71
CA ASP A 285 15.82 16.47 8.35
C ASP A 285 15.36 17.94 8.35
N ALA A 286 14.76 18.37 9.46
CA ALA A 286 14.19 19.71 9.60
C ALA A 286 15.25 20.84 9.64
N SER A 287 16.55 20.52 9.52
CA SER A 287 17.62 21.52 9.46
C SER A 287 17.95 22.02 8.06
N ASN A 288 17.37 21.41 7.02
CA ASN A 288 17.58 21.78 5.62
C ASN A 288 16.35 22.47 5.01
N ASP A 289 16.50 22.92 3.74
CA ASP A 289 15.45 23.64 3.00
C ASP A 289 14.79 22.77 1.90
N PHE A 290 14.80 21.43 2.01
CA PHE A 290 14.20 20.53 1.01
C PHE A 290 12.67 20.39 1.12
N GLY A 291 12.07 20.85 2.22
CA GLY A 291 10.63 21.13 2.30
C GLY A 291 9.82 20.28 3.28
N ALA A 292 10.38 19.20 3.85
CA ALA A 292 9.72 18.44 4.91
C ALA A 292 10.38 18.69 6.28
N GLN A 293 9.62 18.48 7.35
CA GLN A 293 10.11 18.57 8.73
C GLN A 293 9.57 17.37 9.52
N GLY A 294 10.43 16.37 9.74
CA GLY A 294 10.05 15.17 10.49
C GLY A 294 9.76 15.48 11.95
N ILE A 295 8.87 14.70 12.57
CA ILE A 295 8.48 14.88 13.98
C ILE A 295 9.65 14.59 14.93
N CYS A 296 10.45 13.56 14.65
CA CYS A 296 11.51 13.07 15.52
C CYS A 296 12.91 13.37 14.96
N GLN A 297 13.48 14.50 15.37
CA GLN A 297 14.82 14.93 14.95
C GLN A 297 15.98 14.18 15.63
N SER A 298 15.70 13.16 16.44
CA SER A 298 16.70 12.23 16.99
C SER A 298 16.45 10.78 16.57
N CYS A 299 15.53 10.55 15.64
CA CYS A 299 15.23 9.20 15.16
C CYS A 299 16.10 8.83 13.96
N GLU A 300 16.38 7.53 13.85
CA GLU A 300 16.98 6.89 12.68
C GLU A 300 15.96 5.91 12.07
N ILE A 301 15.87 5.87 10.75
CA ILE A 301 14.91 5.05 9.99
C ILE A 301 15.58 3.76 9.52
N MET A 302 15.06 2.63 9.99
CA MET A 302 15.37 1.31 9.45
C MET A 302 14.29 0.92 8.43
N SER A 303 14.67 0.60 7.20
CA SER A 303 13.70 0.21 6.18
C SER A 303 13.36 -1.28 6.27
N ILE A 304 12.08 -1.61 6.29
CA ILE A 304 11.63 -3.00 6.19
C ILE A 304 10.65 -3.08 5.04
N ARG A 305 11.06 -3.76 3.98
CA ARG A 305 10.20 -3.95 2.81
C ARG A 305 9.45 -5.28 2.91
N ASN A 306 8.16 -5.20 3.16
CA ASN A 306 7.27 -6.36 3.29
C ASN A 306 5.86 -6.13 2.68
N VAL A 307 5.62 -4.96 2.08
CA VAL A 307 4.36 -4.60 1.42
C VAL A 307 4.57 -4.50 -0.10
N PRO A 308 3.93 -5.36 -0.90
CA PRO A 308 3.89 -5.22 -2.36
C PRO A 308 2.71 -4.32 -2.81
N ASP A 309 2.54 -4.12 -4.12
CA ASP A 309 1.32 -3.56 -4.72
C ASP A 309 0.18 -4.60 -4.67
N GLY A 310 -0.25 -4.90 -3.45
CA GLY A 310 -1.18 -5.94 -3.04
C GLY A 310 -1.23 -6.00 -1.51
N ASP A 311 -1.67 -7.13 -0.96
CA ASP A 311 -1.65 -7.30 0.51
C ASP A 311 -0.33 -7.91 0.96
N GLU A 312 0.19 -7.42 2.08
CA GLU A 312 1.33 -8.02 2.76
C GLU A 312 1.03 -9.46 3.20
N ARG A 313 2.08 -10.28 3.31
CA ARG A 313 1.95 -11.68 3.72
C ARG A 313 2.35 -11.85 5.19
N ASP A 314 1.59 -12.64 5.93
CA ASP A 314 1.72 -12.75 7.39
C ASP A 314 3.12 -13.20 7.85
N LYS A 315 3.77 -14.08 7.06
CA LYS A 315 5.14 -14.54 7.31
C LYS A 315 6.14 -13.37 7.23
N ASP A 316 5.99 -12.51 6.22
CA ASP A 316 6.87 -11.37 5.96
C ASP A 316 6.66 -10.27 7.01
N VAL A 317 5.41 -10.00 7.41
CA VAL A 317 5.09 -9.12 8.55
C VAL A 317 5.76 -9.61 9.83
N ALA A 318 5.61 -10.90 10.14
CA ALA A 318 6.14 -11.45 11.37
C ALA A 318 7.68 -11.46 11.40
N ASN A 319 8.33 -11.70 10.26
CA ASN A 319 9.79 -11.66 10.15
C ASN A 319 10.31 -10.23 10.12
N GLY A 320 9.61 -9.28 9.49
CA GLY A 320 9.91 -7.85 9.58
C GLY A 320 9.90 -7.35 11.03
N ILE A 321 8.87 -7.70 11.82
CA ILE A 321 8.82 -7.35 13.24
C ILE A 321 10.02 -7.94 13.99
N ARG A 322 10.38 -9.20 13.75
CA ARG A 322 11.52 -9.85 14.44
C ARG A 322 12.84 -9.20 14.06
N TYR A 323 13.05 -8.98 12.77
CA TYR A 323 14.22 -8.29 12.23
C TYR A 323 14.40 -6.91 12.88
N ALA A 324 13.33 -6.10 12.91
CA ALA A 324 13.36 -4.79 13.57
C ALA A 324 13.82 -4.88 15.03
N VAL A 325 13.21 -5.81 15.78
CA VAL A 325 13.48 -6.01 17.20
C VAL A 325 14.92 -6.47 17.43
N ASP A 326 15.39 -7.43 16.63
CA ASP A 326 16.72 -8.02 16.75
C ASP A 326 17.82 -7.02 16.36
N ASN A 327 17.55 -6.12 15.41
CA ASN A 327 18.43 -5.03 15.01
C ASN A 327 18.23 -3.72 15.81
N GLY A 328 17.54 -3.79 16.95
CA GLY A 328 17.55 -2.75 17.96
C GLY A 328 16.52 -1.63 17.79
N ALA A 329 15.56 -1.77 16.86
CA ALA A 329 14.43 -0.86 16.76
C ALA A 329 13.66 -0.80 18.08
N LYS A 330 13.17 0.41 18.42
CA LYS A 330 12.28 0.62 19.58
C LYS A 330 10.84 0.83 19.18
N ILE A 331 10.61 1.16 17.91
CA ILE A 331 9.30 1.35 17.32
C ILE A 331 9.29 0.64 15.97
N VAL A 332 8.22 -0.08 15.67
CA VAL A 332 7.90 -0.57 14.31
C VAL A 332 6.62 0.11 13.87
N ASN A 333 6.73 0.96 12.86
CA ASN A 333 5.60 1.57 12.18
C ASN A 333 5.12 0.65 11.06
N MET A 334 3.83 0.31 11.07
CA MET A 334 3.17 -0.59 10.11
C MET A 334 2.01 0.16 9.47
N SER A 335 2.28 0.82 8.34
CA SER A 335 1.30 1.63 7.60
C SER A 335 0.61 0.81 6.50
N PHE A 336 0.18 -0.39 6.85
CA PHE A 336 -0.54 -1.32 5.98
C PHE A 336 -1.65 -1.98 6.78
N GLY A 337 -2.54 -2.68 6.10
CA GLY A 337 -3.59 -3.46 6.74
C GLY A 337 -4.48 -4.14 5.72
N LYS A 338 -5.03 -5.30 6.08
CA LYS A 338 -5.84 -6.13 5.18
C LYS A 338 -7.03 -6.79 5.87
N GLY A 339 -8.07 -7.08 5.09
CA GLY A 339 -9.32 -7.66 5.60
C GLY A 339 -9.28 -9.16 5.91
N TYR A 340 -8.29 -9.89 5.38
CA TYR A 340 -8.15 -11.35 5.59
C TYR A 340 -6.71 -11.70 5.98
N ALA A 341 -6.54 -12.84 6.65
CA ALA A 341 -5.23 -13.36 7.03
C ALA A 341 -5.24 -14.89 7.09
N TYR A 342 -4.08 -15.51 6.85
CA TYR A 342 -3.92 -16.97 6.85
C TYR A 342 -3.12 -17.45 8.07
N ASN A 343 -1.91 -16.95 8.25
CA ASN A 343 -0.94 -17.43 9.23
C ASN A 343 -0.89 -16.54 10.48
N VAL A 344 -2.05 -16.14 11.02
CA VAL A 344 -2.15 -15.15 12.11
C VAL A 344 -1.31 -15.48 13.35
N ASP A 345 -1.12 -16.76 13.67
CA ASP A 345 -0.36 -17.16 14.85
C ASP A 345 1.14 -16.85 14.75
N VAL A 346 1.69 -16.73 13.54
CA VAL A 346 3.10 -16.38 13.32
C VAL A 346 3.34 -14.91 13.65
N VAL A 347 2.35 -14.07 13.32
CA VAL A 347 2.30 -12.64 13.64
C VAL A 347 2.07 -12.42 15.13
N LYS A 348 1.13 -13.12 15.75
CA LYS A 348 0.92 -13.08 17.22
C LYS A 348 2.21 -13.34 17.99
N LYS A 349 2.96 -14.37 17.60
CA LYS A 349 4.26 -14.69 18.20
C LYS A 349 5.30 -13.58 18.00
N ALA A 350 5.28 -12.90 16.86
CA ALA A 350 6.16 -11.75 16.61
C ALA A 350 5.79 -10.54 17.47
N ILE A 351 4.49 -10.25 17.61
CA ILE A 351 3.97 -9.20 18.49
C ILE A 351 4.40 -9.45 19.94
N LYS A 352 4.21 -10.67 20.44
CA LYS A 352 4.66 -11.05 21.80
C LYS A 352 6.18 -11.01 21.96
N TYR A 353 6.93 -11.33 20.90
CA TYR A 353 8.37 -11.18 20.92
C TYR A 353 8.78 -9.71 21.07
N ALA A 354 8.20 -8.81 20.26
CA ALA A 354 8.40 -7.36 20.37
C ALA A 354 8.03 -6.84 21.78
N GLU A 355 6.90 -7.31 22.33
CA GLU A 355 6.46 -6.95 23.68
C GLU A 355 7.51 -7.35 24.73
N SER A 356 8.03 -8.59 24.65
CA SER A 356 9.07 -9.10 25.56
C SER A 356 10.40 -8.34 25.50
N LYS A 357 10.62 -7.58 24.41
CA LYS A 357 11.82 -6.77 24.18
C LYS A 357 11.57 -5.27 24.39
N GLY A 358 10.34 -4.90 24.77
CA GLY A 358 9.96 -3.50 25.00
C GLY A 358 9.91 -2.67 23.72
N VAL A 359 9.55 -3.29 22.59
CA VAL A 359 9.42 -2.62 21.29
C VAL A 359 7.95 -2.29 21.02
N LEU A 360 7.66 -1.03 20.74
CA LEU A 360 6.33 -0.53 20.44
C LEU A 360 5.97 -0.81 18.97
N LEU A 361 4.76 -1.30 18.73
CA LEU A 361 4.18 -1.47 17.41
C LEU A 361 3.10 -0.41 17.20
N VAL A 362 3.19 0.33 16.10
CA VAL A 362 2.23 1.36 15.71
C VAL A 362 1.62 0.94 14.38
N HIS A 363 0.30 0.77 14.36
CA HIS A 363 -0.42 0.22 13.22
C HIS A 363 -1.54 1.16 12.76
N ALA A 364 -1.75 1.25 11.45
CA ALA A 364 -2.83 2.04 10.88
C ALA A 364 -4.18 1.31 10.97
N ALA A 365 -5.23 2.02 11.39
CA ALA A 365 -6.59 1.50 11.50
C ALA A 365 -7.26 1.17 10.17
N GLY A 366 -6.64 1.59 9.06
CA GLY A 366 -7.15 1.40 7.71
C GLY A 366 -8.06 2.55 7.25
N ASN A 367 -8.21 2.65 5.92
CA ASN A 367 -8.85 3.79 5.26
C ASN A 367 -10.25 3.46 4.72
N SER A 368 -10.83 2.34 5.15
CA SER A 368 -12.08 1.78 4.59
C SER A 368 -13.35 2.35 5.23
N ASN A 369 -13.25 3.31 6.15
CA ASN A 369 -14.37 3.84 6.94
C ASN A 369 -15.16 2.71 7.64
N GLN A 370 -14.43 1.73 8.19
CA GLN A 370 -14.96 0.57 8.88
C GLN A 370 -14.71 0.69 10.39
N ASN A 371 -15.49 -0.03 11.17
CA ASN A 371 -15.29 -0.13 12.62
C ASN A 371 -14.48 -1.39 12.93
N ASN A 372 -13.24 -1.22 13.40
CA ASN A 372 -12.32 -2.33 13.70
C ASN A 372 -12.75 -3.17 14.92
N ASP A 373 -13.77 -2.76 15.67
CA ASP A 373 -14.41 -3.60 16.68
C ASP A 373 -15.29 -4.71 16.07
N ILE A 374 -15.69 -4.55 14.80
CA ILE A 374 -16.65 -5.41 14.10
C ILE A 374 -16.04 -6.01 12.82
N THR A 375 -15.21 -5.26 12.12
CA THR A 375 -14.55 -5.67 10.89
C THR A 375 -13.06 -5.87 11.15
N ASP A 376 -12.49 -6.94 10.60
CA ASP A 376 -11.08 -7.22 10.78
C ASP A 376 -10.20 -6.29 9.94
N ASN A 377 -9.11 -5.83 10.54
CA ASN A 377 -7.97 -5.19 9.89
C ASN A 377 -6.71 -5.85 10.45
N PHE A 378 -6.02 -6.65 9.64
CA PHE A 378 -4.83 -7.40 10.06
C PHE A 378 -3.55 -6.68 9.64
N PRO A 379 -2.46 -6.79 10.43
CA PRO A 379 -2.42 -7.38 11.77
C PRO A 379 -3.26 -6.59 12.79
N LYS A 380 -3.79 -7.28 13.81
CA LYS A 380 -4.54 -6.63 14.90
C LYS A 380 -3.94 -6.92 16.25
N ASN A 381 -4.33 -6.16 17.26
CA ASN A 381 -3.93 -6.45 18.64
C ASN A 381 -4.70 -7.67 19.19
N PHE A 382 -4.20 -8.88 18.89
CA PHE A 382 -4.89 -10.14 19.19
C PHE A 382 -5.14 -10.39 20.68
N ASP A 383 -4.23 -9.98 21.57
CA ASP A 383 -4.23 -10.33 22.99
C ASP A 383 -4.15 -9.10 23.91
N ALA A 384 -4.63 -7.94 23.44
CA ALA A 384 -4.49 -6.65 24.15
C ALA A 384 -3.06 -6.41 24.66
N SER A 385 -2.07 -6.66 23.79
CA SER A 385 -0.66 -6.47 24.09
C SER A 385 -0.40 -5.02 24.45
N ASN A 386 0.46 -4.79 25.46
CA ASN A 386 0.71 -3.45 26.00
C ASN A 386 1.62 -2.61 25.12
N ASN A 387 2.19 -3.21 24.07
CA ASN A 387 3.12 -2.59 23.14
C ASN A 387 2.47 -2.26 21.78
N TRP A 388 1.16 -2.00 21.74
CA TRP A 388 0.43 -1.73 20.50
C TRP A 388 -0.31 -0.41 20.55
N ILE A 389 -0.21 0.38 19.49
CA ILE A 389 -1.05 1.57 19.24
C ILE A 389 -1.70 1.43 17.87
N GLU A 390 -3.02 1.53 17.83
CA GLU A 390 -3.80 1.66 16.60
C GLU A 390 -4.07 3.15 16.32
N VAL A 391 -3.80 3.61 15.10
CA VAL A 391 -3.94 5.02 14.69
C VAL A 391 -4.92 5.13 13.52
N GLY A 392 -5.99 5.90 13.68
CA GLY A 392 -7.03 6.09 12.66
C GLY A 392 -7.21 7.53 12.20
#